data_AF-A0A1I7T9T3-F1
#
_entry.id   AF-A0A1I7T9T3-F1
#
_cell.length_a   1.000
_cell.length_b   1.000
_cell.length_c   1.000
_cell.angle_alpha   90.00
_cell.angle_beta   90.00
_cell.angle_gamma   90.00
#
_symmetry.space_group_name_H-M   'P 1'
#
loop_
_entity.id
_entity.type
_entity.pdbx_description
1 polymer ?
#
loop_
_entity_poly.entity_id
_entity_poly.type
_entity_poly.pdbx_seq_one_letter_code
_entity_poly.pdbx_strand_id
1 'polypeptide(L)'
;MFTTLFICLFLGINAHIDNIDTRLVSAASTSISTSTTGRNLSSDNAITSPPLPVNITEELVKISTTCLSIEDLESLTGNVLRYDVVQRFIITLLEESVEDIGLRELRKTLKLPPPAPWQRFNRTKPAEHELTSASTIEEYYKLKEPRSKMRSLNSRYLYEHNVATAVAYLNKRVPSIRTIFKKVFEDFGSSASKVLNKKTIDSMIEASNATLDSILKATRHMIRNYECQNEDD
;
A
#
# COMPACT_ATOMS: atom_id res chain seq x y z
N MET A 1 -22.97 -52.52 5.18
CA MET A 1 -23.43 -51.58 4.14
C MET A 1 -22.46 -50.41 4.10
N PHE A 2 -21.55 -50.40 3.13
CA PHE A 2 -20.64 -49.27 2.89
C PHE A 2 -21.19 -48.46 1.72
N THR A 3 -21.53 -47.20 1.95
CA THR A 3 -21.93 -46.25 0.91
C THR A 3 -20.68 -45.49 0.45
N THR A 4 -20.16 -45.88 -0.71
CA THR A 4 -19.06 -45.19 -1.40
C THR A 4 -19.61 -43.97 -2.14
N LEU A 5 -19.08 -42.78 -1.85
CA LEU A 5 -19.43 -41.54 -2.54
C LEU A 5 -18.46 -41.33 -3.73
N PHE A 6 -18.97 -41.34 -4.97
CA PHE A 6 -18.19 -40.98 -6.15
C PHE A 6 -18.24 -39.46 -6.38
N ILE A 7 -17.07 -38.81 -6.34
CA ILE A 7 -16.93 -37.39 -6.68
C ILE A 7 -16.47 -37.31 -8.15
N CYS A 8 -17.32 -36.79 -9.03
CA CYS A 8 -16.97 -36.53 -10.42
C CYS A 8 -16.20 -35.20 -10.52
N LEU A 9 -14.90 -35.28 -10.79
CA LEU A 9 -14.05 -34.15 -11.17
C LEU A 9 -14.15 -33.97 -12.70
N PHE A 10 -14.81 -32.92 -13.18
CA PHE A 10 -14.74 -32.54 -14.59
C PHE A 10 -13.61 -31.52 -14.80
N LEU A 11 -12.45 -32.02 -15.25
CA LEU A 11 -11.39 -31.22 -15.84
C LEU A 11 -11.73 -31.00 -17.33
N GLY A 12 -12.16 -29.80 -17.68
CA GLY A 12 -12.30 -29.36 -19.07
C GLY A 12 -11.02 -28.68 -19.54
N ILE A 13 -10.15 -29.42 -20.23
CA ILE A 13 -9.08 -28.86 -21.06
C ILE A 13 -9.67 -28.68 -22.47
N ASN A 14 -9.73 -27.45 -22.96
CA ASN A 14 -9.81 -27.18 -24.39
C ASN A 14 -8.56 -26.40 -24.78
N ALA A 15 -7.60 -27.13 -25.36
CA ALA A 15 -6.55 -26.57 -26.17
C ALA A 15 -6.95 -26.71 -27.65
N HIS A 16 -6.95 -25.62 -28.41
CA HIS A 16 -6.37 -25.62 -29.76
C HIS A 16 -5.97 -24.21 -30.20
N ILE A 17 -4.87 -24.20 -30.94
CA ILE A 17 -3.98 -23.14 -31.43
C ILE A 17 -4.46 -22.57 -32.77
N ASP A 18 -4.08 -21.30 -33.05
CA ASP A 18 -3.59 -20.70 -34.31
C ASP A 18 -3.94 -19.19 -34.32
N ASN A 19 -3.18 -18.20 -34.77
CA ASN A 19 -1.84 -18.03 -35.34
C ASN A 19 -1.66 -16.49 -35.42
N ILE A 20 -0.57 -15.90 -34.92
CA ILE A 20 -0.20 -14.52 -35.29
C ILE A 20 1.28 -14.48 -35.67
N ASP A 21 1.45 -14.05 -36.91
CA ASP A 21 2.65 -14.02 -37.74
C ASP A 21 3.83 -13.31 -37.10
N THR A 22 5.01 -13.91 -37.25
CA THR A 22 6.30 -13.34 -36.89
C THR A 22 7.04 -13.00 -38.19
N ARG A 23 7.30 -11.72 -38.44
CA ARG A 23 8.39 -11.32 -39.35
C ARG A 23 9.19 -10.15 -38.80
N LEU A 24 10.40 -10.48 -38.34
CA LEU A 24 11.56 -9.60 -38.32
C LEU A 24 11.81 -9.00 -39.71
N VAL A 25 12.10 -7.70 -39.78
CA VAL A 25 13.16 -7.08 -40.64
C VAL A 25 13.57 -5.77 -39.94
N SER A 26 14.71 -5.76 -39.25
CA SER A 26 15.99 -5.15 -39.66
C SER A 26 15.98 -3.62 -39.80
N ALA A 27 16.83 -3.00 -38.98
CA ALA A 27 17.19 -1.59 -39.02
C ALA A 27 17.94 -1.23 -40.31
N ALA A 28 17.68 -0.03 -40.84
CA ALA A 28 18.61 0.73 -41.66
C ALA A 28 18.31 2.23 -41.49
N SER A 29 19.25 2.94 -40.88
CA SER A 29 19.33 4.40 -40.86
C SER A 29 19.58 4.95 -42.27
N THR A 30 18.97 6.07 -42.65
CA THR A 30 19.64 7.22 -43.33
C THR A 30 18.67 8.42 -43.42
N SER A 31 19.27 9.59 -43.22
CA SER A 31 18.79 10.97 -43.10
C SER A 31 17.85 11.53 -44.17
N ILE A 32 16.90 12.38 -43.73
CA ILE A 32 16.41 13.54 -44.49
C ILE A 32 16.22 14.72 -43.52
N SER A 33 16.87 15.85 -43.84
CA SER A 33 16.73 17.15 -43.16
C SER A 33 15.82 18.11 -43.95
N THR A 34 15.32 19.13 -43.26
CA THR A 34 14.60 20.38 -43.67
C THR A 34 13.10 20.24 -43.95
N SER A 35 12.19 21.13 -43.52
CA SER A 35 12.25 22.42 -42.80
C SER A 35 10.85 22.83 -42.27
N THR A 36 10.83 23.42 -41.08
CA THR A 36 9.95 24.49 -40.52
C THR A 36 8.50 24.66 -41.03
N THR A 37 7.51 24.55 -40.12
CA THR A 37 6.45 25.57 -39.87
C THR A 37 5.70 25.19 -38.58
N GLY A 38 5.55 26.17 -37.69
CA GLY A 38 5.20 25.97 -36.28
C GLY A 38 3.77 25.53 -35.98
N ARG A 39 3.64 24.85 -34.83
CA ARG A 39 2.48 24.91 -33.95
C ARG A 39 2.98 24.98 -32.51
N ASN A 40 2.75 26.12 -31.87
CA ASN A 40 2.78 26.22 -30.42
C ASN A 40 1.64 25.37 -29.87
N LEU A 41 1.96 24.27 -29.19
CA LEU A 41 1.07 23.66 -28.21
C LEU A 41 1.68 23.89 -26.83
N SER A 42 1.09 24.86 -26.14
CA SER A 42 1.21 25.04 -24.70
C SER A 42 0.20 24.10 -24.04
N SER A 43 0.71 23.05 -23.40
CA SER A 43 0.18 22.40 -22.20
C SER A 43 0.88 21.07 -22.06
N ASP A 44 1.67 20.93 -21.00
CA ASP A 44 1.29 19.98 -19.97
C ASP A 44 2.02 20.40 -18.70
N ASN A 45 1.25 20.92 -17.74
CA ASN A 45 1.66 20.98 -16.34
C ASN A 45 1.84 19.53 -15.88
N ALA A 46 3.03 18.98 -16.07
CA ALA A 46 3.49 17.87 -15.28
C ALA A 46 3.54 18.35 -13.83
N ILE A 47 2.52 18.00 -13.04
CA ILE A 47 2.62 18.00 -11.59
C ILE A 47 3.58 16.86 -11.27
N THR A 48 4.87 17.13 -11.46
CA THR A 48 5.94 16.29 -10.97
C THR A 48 5.82 16.35 -9.46
N SER A 49 5.36 15.26 -8.86
CA SER A 49 5.41 15.10 -7.41
C SER A 49 6.85 15.42 -6.98
N PRO A 50 7.06 16.29 -5.97
CA PRO A 50 8.40 16.65 -5.56
C PRO A 50 9.20 15.37 -5.23
N PRO A 51 10.48 15.31 -5.62
CA PRO A 51 11.30 14.13 -5.37
C PRO A 51 11.33 13.84 -3.87
N LEU A 52 11.07 12.58 -3.51
CA LEU A 52 11.13 12.15 -2.11
C LEU A 52 12.54 12.45 -1.54
N PRO A 53 12.64 12.86 -0.27
CA PRO A 53 13.93 12.98 0.41
C PRO A 53 14.78 11.72 0.22
N VAL A 54 16.08 11.86 -0.06
CA VAL A 54 17.03 10.76 -0.35
C VAL A 54 16.97 9.64 0.70
N ASN A 55 16.82 10.02 1.97
CA ASN A 55 16.72 9.10 3.11
C ASN A 55 15.44 8.22 3.07
N ILE A 56 14.38 8.66 2.40
CA ILE A 56 13.17 7.83 2.21
C ILE A 56 13.40 6.82 1.08
N THR A 57 14.07 7.23 0.00
CA THR A 57 14.40 6.34 -1.13
C THR A 57 15.22 5.13 -0.69
N GLU A 58 16.23 5.34 0.16
CA GLU A 58 17.04 4.24 0.72
C GLU A 58 16.21 3.25 1.55
N GLU A 59 15.29 3.76 2.38
CA GLU A 59 14.39 2.91 3.17
C GLU A 59 13.38 2.15 2.28
N LEU A 60 12.91 2.75 1.19
CA LEU A 60 12.05 2.06 0.22
C LEU A 60 12.78 0.92 -0.49
N VAL A 61 14.07 1.12 -0.84
CA VAL A 61 14.91 0.05 -1.40
C VAL A 61 15.02 -1.11 -0.42
N LYS A 62 15.35 -0.84 0.85
CA LYS A 62 15.43 -1.88 1.90
C LYS A 62 14.14 -2.69 2.02
N ILE A 63 12.97 -2.05 1.92
CA ILE A 63 11.68 -2.75 1.91
C ILE A 63 11.60 -3.65 0.67
N SER A 64 11.83 -3.10 -0.52
CA SER A 64 11.66 -3.84 -1.78
C SER A 64 12.62 -5.02 -1.96
N THR A 65 13.81 -4.96 -1.38
CA THR A 65 14.83 -6.02 -1.46
C THR A 65 14.78 -7.01 -0.30
N THR A 66 13.87 -6.81 0.67
CA THR A 66 13.69 -7.78 1.75
C THR A 66 13.16 -9.09 1.18
N CYS A 67 13.83 -10.20 1.47
CA CYS A 67 13.33 -11.54 1.16
C CYS A 67 12.38 -12.03 2.25
N LEU A 68 11.29 -12.67 1.83
CA LEU A 68 10.34 -13.37 2.71
C LEU A 68 10.31 -14.85 2.33
N SER A 69 10.70 -15.73 3.25
CA SER A 69 10.54 -17.18 3.09
C SER A 69 9.07 -17.62 3.26
N ILE A 70 8.81 -18.91 3.06
CA ILE A 70 7.50 -19.51 3.35
C ILE A 70 7.13 -19.30 4.83
N GLU A 71 8.06 -19.54 5.75
CA GLU A 71 7.88 -19.39 7.20
C GLU A 71 7.64 -17.93 7.59
N ASP A 72 8.29 -16.99 6.91
CA ASP A 72 8.05 -15.55 7.08
C ASP A 72 6.60 -15.20 6.72
N LEU A 73 6.06 -15.78 5.64
CA LEU A 73 4.69 -15.56 5.20
C LEU A 73 3.66 -16.21 6.14
N GLU A 74 3.93 -17.42 6.64
CA GLU A 74 3.08 -18.05 7.66
C GLU A 74 3.11 -17.26 8.98
N SER A 75 4.27 -16.71 9.35
CA SER A 75 4.47 -15.90 10.56
C SER A 75 3.70 -14.57 10.54
N LEU A 76 3.43 -14.00 9.37
CA LEU A 76 2.54 -12.82 9.23
C LEU A 76 1.13 -13.08 9.76
N THR A 77 0.71 -14.35 9.80
CA THR A 77 -0.59 -14.78 10.35
C THR A 77 -0.49 -15.38 11.74
N GLY A 78 0.69 -15.31 12.37
CA GLY A 78 0.95 -15.95 13.66
C GLY A 78 1.05 -17.47 13.57
N ASN A 79 1.43 -18.01 12.40
CA ASN A 79 1.56 -19.44 12.13
C ASN A 79 0.24 -20.23 12.32
N VAL A 80 -0.90 -19.56 12.17
CA VAL A 80 -2.22 -20.19 12.23
C VAL A 80 -2.63 -20.73 10.86
N LEU A 81 -2.08 -20.17 9.77
CA LEU A 81 -2.41 -20.54 8.40
C LEU A 81 -1.15 -20.98 7.65
N ARG A 82 -1.32 -22.01 6.81
CA ARG A 82 -0.26 -22.51 5.93
C ARG A 82 -0.14 -21.67 4.66
N TYR A 83 1.04 -21.67 4.07
CA TYR A 83 1.42 -20.87 2.90
C TYR A 83 0.35 -20.78 1.80
N ASP A 84 -0.17 -21.90 1.30
CA ASP A 84 -1.16 -21.92 0.22
C ASP A 84 -2.46 -21.17 0.55
N VAL A 85 -2.80 -21.08 1.84
CA VAL A 85 -3.93 -20.30 2.33
C VAL A 85 -3.54 -18.84 2.45
N VAL A 86 -2.37 -18.55 3.01
CA VAL A 86 -1.82 -17.19 3.17
C VAL A 86 -1.72 -16.47 1.82
N GLN A 87 -1.20 -17.13 0.78
CA GLN A 87 -1.03 -16.56 -0.56
C GLN A 87 -2.30 -15.91 -1.12
N ARG A 88 -3.49 -16.38 -0.72
CA ARG A 88 -4.78 -15.89 -1.24
C ARG A 88 -5.15 -14.48 -0.78
N PHE A 89 -4.62 -14.03 0.35
CA PHE A 89 -4.99 -12.75 0.94
C PHE A 89 -3.79 -11.95 1.49
N ILE A 90 -2.56 -12.45 1.31
CA ILE A 90 -1.35 -11.84 1.87
C ILE A 90 -1.12 -10.40 1.40
N ILE A 91 -1.43 -10.10 0.14
CA ILE A 91 -1.33 -8.73 -0.39
C ILE A 91 -2.26 -7.81 0.40
N THR A 92 -3.52 -8.20 0.58
CA THR A 92 -4.50 -7.41 1.34
C THR A 92 -4.09 -7.28 2.82
N LEU A 93 -3.61 -8.35 3.44
CA LEU A 93 -3.12 -8.31 4.83
C LEU A 93 -1.96 -7.32 4.98
N LEU A 94 -0.98 -7.36 4.09
CA LEU A 94 0.18 -6.48 4.13
C LEU A 94 -0.19 -5.02 3.85
N GLU A 95 -1.01 -4.76 2.83
CA GLU A 95 -1.46 -3.40 2.51
C GLU A 95 -2.16 -2.74 3.69
N GLU A 96 -3.10 -3.45 4.31
CA GLU A 96 -3.86 -2.93 5.47
C GLU A 96 -2.97 -2.82 6.72
N SER A 97 -1.96 -3.67 6.86
CA SER A 97 -0.99 -3.57 7.97
C SER A 97 -0.05 -2.38 7.81
N VAL A 98 0.40 -2.08 6.59
CA VAL A 98 1.20 -0.89 6.30
C VAL A 98 0.37 0.38 6.55
N GLU A 99 -0.89 0.40 6.09
CA GLU A 99 -1.80 1.52 6.37
C GLU A 99 -2.02 1.70 7.87
N ASP A 100 -2.20 0.62 8.64
CA ASP A 100 -2.36 0.70 10.09
C ASP A 100 -1.12 1.27 10.81
N ILE A 101 0.09 0.92 10.34
CA ILE A 101 1.33 1.52 10.84
C ILE A 101 1.34 3.03 10.58
N GLY A 102 1.03 3.45 9.35
CA GLY A 102 0.98 4.87 8.98
C GLY A 102 -0.04 5.65 9.80
N LEU A 103 -1.24 5.08 9.99
CA LEU A 103 -2.29 5.70 10.79
C LEU A 103 -1.85 5.91 12.25
N ARG A 104 -1.20 4.89 12.85
CA ARG A 104 -0.70 5.00 14.23
C ARG A 104 0.36 6.09 14.37
N GLU A 105 1.29 6.20 13.42
CA GLU A 105 2.32 7.25 13.47
C GLU A 105 1.72 8.65 13.26
N LEU A 106 0.72 8.79 12.38
CA LEU A 106 0.00 10.05 12.17
C LEU A 106 -0.73 10.47 13.45
N ARG A 107 -1.53 9.59 14.04
CA ARG A 107 -2.24 9.85 15.30
C ARG A 107 -1.28 10.17 16.44
N LYS A 108 -0.16 9.46 16.54
CA LYS A 108 0.89 9.73 17.52
C LYS A 108 1.47 11.14 17.37
N THR A 109 1.74 11.56 16.14
CA THR A 109 2.27 12.91 15.84
C THR A 109 1.26 14.00 16.22
N LEU A 110 -0.02 13.74 15.97
CA LEU A 110 -1.12 14.62 16.35
C LEU A 110 -1.45 14.56 17.86
N LYS A 111 -0.73 13.76 18.66
CA LYS A 111 -0.99 13.50 20.09
C LYS A 111 -2.41 12.99 20.36
N LEU A 112 -2.97 12.24 19.41
CA LEU A 112 -4.28 11.61 19.52
C LEU A 112 -4.16 10.22 20.16
N PRO A 113 -5.22 9.71 20.80
CA PRO A 113 -5.24 8.32 21.26
C PRO A 113 -5.05 7.37 20.07
N PRO A 114 -4.59 6.12 20.27
CA PRO A 114 -4.51 5.12 19.20
C PRO A 114 -5.83 4.93 18.44
N PRO A 115 -5.81 4.31 17.24
CA PRO A 115 -7.03 3.97 16.53
C PRO A 115 -8.01 3.19 17.42
N ALA A 116 -9.30 3.54 17.35
CA ALA A 116 -10.34 2.80 18.03
C ALA A 116 -10.53 1.40 17.39
N PRO A 117 -11.16 0.45 18.10
CA PRO A 117 -11.54 -0.83 17.51
C PRO A 117 -12.32 -0.67 16.21
N TRP A 118 -12.21 -1.66 15.33
CA TRP A 118 -12.82 -1.58 14.01
C TRP A 118 -14.33 -1.35 14.13
N GLN A 119 -14.82 -0.43 13.30
CA GLN A 119 -16.24 -0.14 13.16
C GLN A 119 -16.76 -0.68 11.84
N ARG A 120 -18.09 -0.62 11.66
CA ARG A 120 -18.68 -0.87 10.34
C ARG A 120 -18.20 0.18 9.36
N PHE A 121 -17.91 -0.25 8.14
CA PHE A 121 -17.39 0.66 7.11
C PHE A 121 -18.44 1.69 6.73
N ASN A 122 -18.12 2.97 6.95
CA ASN A 122 -18.96 4.09 6.58
C ASN A 122 -18.32 4.89 5.43
N ARG A 123 -18.95 4.85 4.25
CA ARG A 123 -18.54 5.56 3.03
C ARG A 123 -19.01 7.00 2.96
N THR A 124 -19.86 7.43 3.89
CA THR A 124 -20.38 8.79 3.92
C THR A 124 -19.23 9.75 4.19
N LYS A 125 -19.02 10.67 3.25
CA LYS A 125 -18.08 11.78 3.42
C LYS A 125 -18.68 12.78 4.41
N PRO A 126 -17.88 13.38 5.28
CA PRO A 126 -18.36 14.44 6.17
C PRO A 126 -18.88 15.61 5.34
N ALA A 127 -19.98 16.22 5.78
CA ALA A 127 -20.52 17.43 5.20
C ALA A 127 -19.69 18.66 5.61
N GLU A 128 -19.76 19.73 4.81
CA GLU A 128 -18.99 20.95 5.07
C GLU A 128 -19.32 21.59 6.43
N HIS A 129 -20.59 21.54 6.85
CA HIS A 129 -21.00 22.05 8.16
C HIS A 129 -20.41 21.23 9.32
N GLU A 130 -20.19 19.92 9.15
CA GLU A 130 -19.55 19.07 10.16
C GLU A 130 -18.05 19.40 10.27
N LEU A 131 -17.39 19.62 9.12
CA LEU A 131 -15.98 20.00 9.07
C LEU A 131 -15.74 21.39 9.66
N THR A 132 -16.62 22.34 9.39
CA THR A 132 -16.52 23.72 9.91
C THR A 132 -16.85 23.77 11.41
N SER A 133 -17.86 23.02 11.87
CA SER A 133 -18.26 22.96 13.29
C SER A 133 -17.33 22.15 14.20
N ALA A 134 -16.46 21.30 13.65
CA ALA A 134 -15.44 20.60 14.44
C ALA A 134 -14.58 21.60 15.23
N SER A 135 -14.71 21.54 16.55
CA SER A 135 -14.14 22.50 17.50
C SER A 135 -12.71 22.14 17.91
N THR A 136 -12.39 20.85 17.81
CA THR A 136 -11.07 20.30 18.14
C THR A 136 -10.40 19.67 16.91
N ILE A 137 -9.08 19.55 16.99
CA ILE A 137 -8.25 18.80 16.02
C ILE A 137 -8.68 17.32 15.96
N GLU A 138 -9.02 16.72 17.11
CA GLU A 138 -9.45 15.34 17.17
C GLU A 138 -10.78 15.12 16.44
N GLU A 139 -11.78 15.98 16.68
CA GLU A 139 -13.06 15.94 15.98
C GLU A 139 -12.86 16.10 14.47
N TYR A 140 -12.07 17.09 14.07
CA TYR A 140 -11.78 17.34 12.66
C TYR A 140 -11.06 16.15 12.01
N TYR A 141 -10.06 15.59 12.70
CA TYR A 141 -9.31 14.45 12.22
C TYR A 141 -10.20 13.21 12.10
N LYS A 142 -11.05 12.88 13.07
CA LYS A 142 -11.98 11.73 13.01
C LYS A 142 -12.92 11.78 11.81
N LEU A 143 -13.31 12.98 11.37
CA LEU A 143 -14.13 13.16 10.16
C LEU A 143 -13.37 12.83 8.88
N LYS A 144 -12.05 13.07 8.84
CA LYS A 144 -11.19 12.90 7.66
C LYS A 144 -10.23 11.72 7.72
N GLU A 145 -10.17 11.02 8.85
CA GLU A 145 -9.29 9.88 9.08
C GLU A 145 -9.46 8.86 7.96
N PRO A 146 -8.37 8.39 7.31
CA PRO A 146 -8.46 7.39 6.26
C PRO A 146 -9.21 6.14 6.72
N ARG A 147 -10.19 5.71 5.91
CA ARG A 147 -11.01 4.52 6.19
C ARG A 147 -10.83 3.50 5.08
N SER A 148 -10.50 2.27 5.46
CA SER A 148 -10.51 1.11 4.55
C SER A 148 -11.71 0.20 4.82
N LYS A 149 -12.30 -0.35 3.76
CA LYS A 149 -13.32 -1.39 3.86
C LYS A 149 -12.72 -2.69 4.40
N MET A 150 -11.46 -2.98 4.09
CA MET A 150 -10.79 -4.21 4.51
C MET A 150 -10.41 -4.18 5.99
N ARG A 151 -10.18 -2.97 6.54
CA ARG A 151 -10.01 -2.67 7.97
C ARG A 151 -11.33 -2.24 8.63
N SER A 152 -12.36 -3.07 8.50
CA SER A 152 -13.69 -2.81 9.07
C SER A 152 -14.40 -4.10 9.49
N LEU A 153 -15.44 -3.98 10.32
CA LEU A 153 -16.30 -5.12 10.70
C LEU A 153 -17.06 -5.75 9.51
N ASN A 154 -17.08 -5.08 8.35
CA ASN A 154 -17.69 -5.59 7.13
C ASN A 154 -16.66 -6.21 6.18
N SER A 155 -15.40 -6.35 6.61
CA SER A 155 -14.38 -7.04 5.84
C SER A 155 -14.75 -8.50 5.64
N ARG A 156 -14.55 -9.01 4.42
CA ARG A 156 -14.70 -10.44 4.09
C ARG A 156 -13.36 -11.17 4.10
N TYR A 157 -12.27 -10.47 4.39
CA TYR A 157 -10.90 -10.96 4.23
C TYR A 157 -10.13 -10.99 5.54
N LEU A 158 -10.32 -9.98 6.40
CA LEU A 158 -9.47 -9.76 7.55
C LEU A 158 -10.31 -9.54 8.81
N TYR A 159 -9.78 -10.01 9.94
CA TYR A 159 -10.16 -9.56 11.26
C TYR A 159 -9.11 -8.59 11.82
N GLU A 160 -9.53 -7.78 12.78
CA GLU A 160 -8.66 -6.80 13.44
C GLU A 160 -7.38 -7.42 14.01
N HIS A 161 -7.51 -8.59 14.64
CA HIS A 161 -6.36 -9.30 15.18
C HIS A 161 -5.40 -9.81 14.10
N ASN A 162 -5.85 -10.10 12.87
CA ASN A 162 -4.94 -10.51 11.79
C ASN A 162 -4.00 -9.36 11.40
N VAL A 163 -4.55 -8.15 11.26
CA VAL A 163 -3.76 -6.95 10.98
C VAL A 163 -2.82 -6.65 12.15
N ALA A 164 -3.27 -6.77 13.39
CA ALA A 164 -2.41 -6.57 14.56
C ALA A 164 -1.19 -7.52 14.58
N THR A 165 -1.40 -8.81 14.27
CA THR A 165 -0.32 -9.80 14.17
C THR A 165 0.67 -9.46 13.07
N ALA A 166 0.18 -9.13 11.87
CA ALA A 166 1.04 -8.74 10.75
C ALA A 166 1.80 -7.43 11.02
N VAL A 167 1.18 -6.45 11.66
CA VAL A 167 1.85 -5.22 12.12
C VAL A 167 3.00 -5.55 13.09
N ALA A 168 2.77 -6.44 14.05
CA ALA A 168 3.82 -6.85 15.00
C ALA A 168 5.00 -7.50 14.27
N TYR A 169 4.72 -8.39 13.32
CA TYR A 169 5.73 -9.01 12.47
C TYR A 169 6.50 -7.96 11.64
N LEU A 170 5.81 -7.07 10.93
CA LEU A 170 6.42 -6.03 10.10
C LEU A 170 7.31 -5.09 10.90
N ASN A 171 6.89 -4.68 12.11
CA ASN A 171 7.72 -3.84 12.97
C ASN A 171 9.05 -4.53 13.35
N LYS A 172 9.06 -5.87 13.44
CA LYS A 172 10.26 -6.65 13.75
C LYS A 172 11.12 -6.88 12.51
N ARG A 173 10.52 -7.35 11.42
CA ARG A 173 11.24 -7.82 10.22
C ARG A 173 11.56 -6.72 9.22
N VAL A 174 10.68 -5.71 9.12
CA VAL A 174 10.75 -4.64 8.12
C VAL A 174 10.55 -3.27 8.80
N PRO A 175 11.42 -2.89 9.77
CA PRO A 175 11.26 -1.66 10.55
C PRO A 175 11.27 -0.39 9.69
N SER A 176 11.85 -0.45 8.49
CA SER A 176 11.87 0.63 7.48
C SER A 176 10.49 1.23 7.20
N ILE A 177 9.43 0.42 7.21
CA ILE A 177 8.05 0.90 7.00
C ILE A 177 7.69 1.99 8.01
N ARG A 178 7.87 1.69 9.32
CA ARG A 178 7.57 2.64 10.39
C ARG A 178 8.54 3.82 10.38
N THR A 179 9.81 3.57 10.06
CA THR A 179 10.83 4.62 9.95
C THR A 179 10.47 5.67 8.91
N ILE A 180 9.97 5.28 7.74
CA ILE A 180 9.54 6.21 6.70
C ILE A 180 8.40 7.10 7.20
N PHE A 181 7.33 6.51 7.76
CA PHE A 181 6.21 7.30 8.29
C PHE A 181 6.65 8.27 9.38
N LYS A 182 7.52 7.84 10.31
CA LYS A 182 8.07 8.72 11.35
C LYS A 182 8.81 9.92 10.75
N LYS A 183 9.75 9.69 9.83
CA LYS A 183 10.51 10.76 9.17
C LYS A 183 9.59 11.76 8.49
N VAL A 184 8.60 11.27 7.73
CA VAL A 184 7.62 12.13 7.04
C VAL A 184 6.85 13.00 8.02
N PHE A 185 6.44 12.47 9.17
CA PHE A 185 5.65 13.23 10.15
C PHE A 185 6.52 14.10 11.07
N GLU A 186 7.78 13.75 11.30
CA GLU A 186 8.77 14.59 11.98
C GLU A 186 9.00 15.91 11.25
N ASP A 187 8.93 15.94 9.91
CA ASP A 187 9.02 17.18 9.12
C ASP A 187 7.87 18.16 9.43
N PHE A 188 6.69 17.65 9.79
CA PHE A 188 5.57 18.48 10.23
C PHE A 188 5.75 18.97 11.67
N GLY A 189 6.30 18.13 12.55
CA GLY A 189 6.54 18.44 13.96
C GLY A 189 7.75 19.35 14.22
N SER A 190 8.77 19.30 13.36
CA SER A 190 10.01 20.07 13.49
C SER A 190 9.86 21.55 13.11
N SER A 191 8.73 21.91 12.46
CA SER A 191 8.35 23.31 12.27
C SER A 191 7.83 23.90 13.58
N ALA A 192 8.76 24.32 14.45
CA ALA A 192 8.60 24.68 15.86
C ALA A 192 7.58 25.80 16.21
N SER A 193 6.73 26.25 15.29
CA SER A 193 5.65 27.23 15.60
C SER A 193 4.32 27.01 14.87
N LYS A 194 4.12 25.90 14.13
CA LYS A 194 2.81 25.68 13.50
C LYS A 194 1.77 25.26 14.54
N VAL A 195 0.90 26.21 14.88
CA VAL A 195 -0.43 25.91 15.44
C VAL A 195 -1.05 24.83 14.57
N LEU A 196 -1.29 23.65 15.15
CA LEU A 196 -1.91 22.52 14.46
C LEU A 196 -3.34 22.93 14.09
N ASN A 197 -3.52 23.32 12.84
CA ASN A 197 -4.79 23.78 12.30
C ASN A 197 -5.33 22.78 11.27
N LYS A 198 -6.60 22.95 10.88
CA LYS A 198 -7.30 22.09 9.92
C LYS A 198 -6.50 21.89 8.62
N LYS A 199 -5.87 22.96 8.11
CA LYS A 199 -5.02 22.92 6.91
C LYS A 199 -3.77 22.05 7.10
N THR A 200 -3.14 22.10 8.26
CA THR A 200 -1.95 21.28 8.57
C THR A 200 -2.32 19.81 8.65
N ILE A 201 -3.48 19.49 9.25
CA ILE A 201 -4.01 18.12 9.30
C ILE A 201 -4.26 17.58 7.88
N ASP A 202 -4.86 18.40 7.01
CA ASP A 202 -5.09 18.02 5.62
C ASP A 202 -3.79 17.69 4.88
N SER A 203 -2.76 18.53 5.03
CA SER A 203 -1.44 18.27 4.45
C SER A 203 -0.78 17.01 5.02
N MET A 204 -0.97 16.72 6.31
CA MET A 204 -0.43 15.49 6.92
C MET A 204 -1.15 14.23 6.40
N ILE A 205 -2.47 14.29 6.20
CA ILE A 205 -3.25 13.19 5.60
C ILE A 205 -2.80 12.96 4.15
N GLU A 206 -2.61 14.03 3.37
CA GLU A 206 -2.12 13.96 1.99
C GLU A 206 -0.72 13.34 1.93
N ALA A 207 0.21 13.80 2.77
CA ALA A 207 1.55 13.24 2.87
C ALA A 207 1.54 11.77 3.32
N SER A 208 0.64 11.41 4.25
CA SER A 208 0.44 10.02 4.65
C SER A 208 0.00 9.14 3.48
N ASN A 209 -0.93 9.61 2.65
CA ASN A 209 -1.43 8.86 1.50
C ASN A 209 -0.36 8.69 0.41
N ALA A 210 0.39 9.73 0.10
CA ALA A 210 1.50 9.66 -0.87
C ALA A 210 2.62 8.73 -0.39
N THR A 211 2.93 8.78 0.91
CA THR A 211 3.90 7.90 1.55
C THR A 211 3.44 6.45 1.53
N LEU A 212 2.16 6.22 1.86
CA LEU A 212 1.55 4.89 1.80
C LEU A 212 1.69 4.30 0.41
N ASP A 213 1.33 5.03 -0.65
CA ASP A 213 1.45 4.54 -2.03
C ASP A 213 2.88 4.09 -2.37
N SER A 214 3.88 4.86 -1.95
CA SER A 214 5.30 4.53 -2.17
C SER A 214 5.71 3.26 -1.41
N ILE A 215 5.32 3.13 -0.15
CA ILE A 215 5.62 1.94 0.66
C ILE A 215 4.88 0.72 0.12
N LEU A 216 3.63 0.85 -0.32
CA LEU A 216 2.86 -0.25 -0.90
C LEU A 216 3.50 -0.75 -2.19
N LYS A 217 4.04 0.13 -3.04
CA LYS A 217 4.82 -0.27 -4.21
C LYS A 217 6.03 -1.11 -3.80
N ALA A 218 6.85 -0.63 -2.86
CA ALA A 218 8.01 -1.36 -2.36
C ALA A 218 7.61 -2.71 -1.72
N THR A 219 6.53 -2.73 -0.94
CA THR A 219 6.00 -3.94 -0.29
C THR A 219 5.50 -4.96 -1.32
N ARG A 220 4.87 -4.53 -2.41
CA ARG A 220 4.48 -5.44 -3.50
C ARG A 220 5.69 -6.01 -4.25
N HIS A 221 6.76 -5.23 -4.39
CA HIS A 221 8.03 -5.75 -4.91
C HIS A 221 8.64 -6.79 -3.98
N MET A 222 8.68 -6.53 -2.67
CA MET A 222 9.13 -7.47 -1.64
C MET A 222 8.42 -8.83 -1.74
N ILE A 223 7.10 -8.84 -1.88
CA ILE A 223 6.30 -10.08 -2.01
C ILE A 223 6.59 -10.83 -3.32
N ARG A 224 6.93 -10.10 -4.38
CA ARG A 224 7.14 -10.65 -5.74
C ARG A 224 8.61 -10.91 -6.04
N ASN A 225 9.52 -10.74 -5.09
CA ASN A 225 10.94 -10.87 -5.35
C ASN A 225 11.32 -12.35 -5.51
N TYR A 226 11.23 -12.85 -6.74
CA TYR A 226 11.54 -14.23 -7.11
C TYR A 226 13.00 -14.61 -6.90
N GLU A 227 13.90 -13.62 -6.82
CA GLU A 227 15.33 -13.87 -6.58
C GLU A 227 15.55 -14.61 -5.25
N CYS A 228 14.67 -14.39 -4.27
CA CYS A 228 14.71 -15.06 -2.97
C CYS A 228 14.14 -16.49 -2.98
N GLN A 229 13.51 -16.93 -4.08
CA GLN A 229 12.88 -18.26 -4.17
C GLN A 229 13.79 -19.32 -4.83
N ASN A 230 14.95 -18.91 -5.35
CA ASN A 230 15.88 -19.80 -6.07
C ASN A 230 17.10 -20.25 -5.23
N GLU A 231 17.13 -19.98 -3.92
CA GLU A 231 18.27 -20.33 -3.05
C GLU A 231 18.08 -21.64 -2.26
N ASP A 232 16.92 -22.29 -2.37
CA ASP A 232 16.58 -23.50 -1.57
C ASP A 232 16.36 -24.79 -2.40
N ASP A 233 16.84 -24.87 -3.65
CA ASP A 233 16.86 -26.10 -4.47
C ASP A 233 18.24 -26.78 -4.52
#